data_AF-A0A963S5F1-F1
#
_entry.id   AF-A0A963S5F1-F1
#
_cell.length_a   1.000
_cell.length_b   1.000
_cell.length_c   1.000
_cell.angle_alpha   90.00
_cell.angle_beta   90.00
_cell.angle_gamma   90.00
#
_symmetry.space_group_name_H-M   'P 1'
#
loop_
_entity.id
_entity.type
_entity.pdbx_description
1 polymer ?
#
loop_
_entity_poly.entity_id
_entity_poly.type
_entity_poly.pdbx_seq_one_letter_code
_entity_poly.pdbx_strand_id
1 'polypeptide(L)'
;MLAVLQAERQALAGMDLDAILGAAIDKRDLCGRLDTANDLELDEECRGMLDAARRLNEVNRQVRNLIAANVSARLDALMGSPALYRAGGGKGAAYAYAGGRA
;
A
#
# COMPACT_ATOMS: atom_id res chain seq x y z
N MET A 1 7.83 -18.30 -3.02
CA MET A 1 7.28 -17.11 -2.35
C MET A 1 7.74 -15.81 -3.01
N LEU A 2 9.05 -15.53 -3.05
CA LEU A 2 9.59 -14.27 -3.59
C LEU A 2 9.09 -13.94 -5.01
N ALA A 3 9.13 -14.92 -5.93
CA ALA A 3 8.65 -14.74 -7.30
C ALA A 3 7.17 -14.33 -7.37
N VAL A 4 6.31 -14.97 -6.56
CA VAL A 4 4.87 -14.66 -6.50
C VAL A 4 4.62 -13.25 -5.95
N LEU A 5 5.38 -12.84 -4.93
CA LEU A 5 5.27 -11.48 -4.37
C LEU A 5 5.77 -10.40 -5.35
N GLN A 6 6.80 -10.70 -6.14
CA GLN A 6 7.28 -9.81 -7.19
C GLN A 6 6.27 -9.68 -8.34
N ALA A 7 5.64 -10.79 -8.74
CA ALA A 7 4.58 -10.80 -9.74
C ALA A 7 3.36 -9.98 -9.28
N GLU A 8 2.93 -10.16 -8.02
CA GLU A 8 1.86 -9.34 -7.43
C GLU A 8 2.22 -7.85 -7.45
N ARG A 9 3.45 -7.47 -7.08
CA ARG A 9 3.87 -6.07 -7.09
C ARG A 9 3.75 -5.45 -8.48
N GLN A 10 4.17 -6.20 -9.51
CA GLN A 10 4.05 -5.76 -10.91
C GLN A 10 2.58 -5.61 -11.32
N ALA A 11 1.73 -6.55 -10.93
CA ALA A 11 0.29 -6.51 -11.19
C ALA A 11 -0.38 -5.30 -10.49
N LEU A 12 0.00 -5.02 -9.24
CA LEU A 12 -0.46 -3.84 -8.50
C LEU A 12 -0.04 -2.52 -9.20
N ALA A 13 1.20 -2.44 -9.69
CA ALA A 13 1.68 -1.27 -10.43
C ALA A 13 0.94 -1.06 -11.76
N GLY A 14 0.55 -2.15 -12.43
CA GLY A 14 -0.24 -2.13 -13.66
C GLY A 14 -1.75 -2.03 -13.46
N MET A 15 -2.24 -2.13 -12.21
CA MET A 15 -3.66 -2.30 -11.88
C MET A 15 -4.32 -3.47 -12.64
N ASP A 16 -3.57 -4.54 -12.87
CA ASP A 16 -4.02 -5.74 -13.59
C ASP A 16 -4.76 -6.67 -12.64
N LEU A 17 -6.10 -6.64 -12.69
CA LEU A 17 -6.96 -7.39 -11.78
C LEU A 17 -6.79 -8.91 -11.93
N ASP A 18 -6.66 -9.41 -13.16
CA ASP A 18 -6.53 -10.84 -13.42
C ASP A 18 -5.21 -11.37 -12.88
N ALA A 19 -4.12 -10.62 -13.09
CA ALA A 19 -2.82 -10.96 -12.51
C ALA A 19 -2.80 -10.85 -10.97
N ILE A 20 -3.53 -9.89 -10.37
CA ILE A 20 -3.68 -9.79 -8.90
C ILE A 20 -4.41 -11.02 -8.35
N LEU A 21 -5.51 -11.43 -8.99
CA LEU A 21 -6.28 -12.61 -8.57
C LEU A 21 -5.45 -13.89 -8.72
N GLY A 22 -4.73 -14.05 -9.83
CA GLY A 22 -3.80 -15.16 -10.03
C GLY A 22 -2.73 -15.22 -8.93
N ALA A 23 -2.07 -14.10 -8.66
CA ALA A 23 -1.05 -14.03 -7.61
C ALA A 23 -1.61 -14.29 -6.19
N ALA A 24 -2.89 -13.98 -5.95
CA ALA A 24 -3.54 -14.29 -4.67
C ALA A 24 -3.78 -15.80 -4.50
N ILE A 25 -4.19 -16.49 -5.56
CA ILE A 25 -4.33 -17.95 -5.58
C ILE A 25 -2.97 -18.62 -5.36
N ASP A 26 -1.96 -18.20 -6.11
CA ASP A 26 -0.59 -18.74 -5.99
C ASP A 26 -0.03 -18.56 -4.58
N LYS A 27 -0.29 -17.42 -3.94
CA LYS A 27 0.10 -17.20 -2.54
C LYS A 27 -0.58 -18.15 -1.58
N ARG A 28 -1.89 -18.34 -1.72
CA ARG A 28 -2.65 -19.26 -0.86
C ARG A 28 -2.11 -20.68 -0.99
N ASP A 29 -1.89 -21.13 -2.22
CA ASP A 29 -1.41 -22.47 -2.50
C ASP A 29 0.02 -22.67 -1.98
N LEU A 30 0.87 -21.63 -2.08
CA LEU A 30 2.21 -21.66 -1.51
C LEU A 30 2.21 -21.65 0.02
N CYS A 31 1.33 -20.89 0.67
CA CYS A 31 1.15 -20.94 2.12
C CYS A 31 0.72 -22.34 2.57
N GLY A 32 -0.23 -22.98 1.88
CA GLY A 32 -0.64 -24.36 2.19
C GLY A 32 0.53 -25.36 2.09
N ARG A 33 1.41 -25.19 1.11
CA ARG A 33 2.64 -26.01 0.99
C ARG A 33 3.64 -25.72 2.12
N LEU A 34 3.76 -24.48 2.57
CA LEU A 34 4.64 -24.12 3.70
C LEU A 34 4.10 -24.65 5.03
N ASP A 35 2.78 -24.64 5.23
CA ASP A 35 2.15 -25.21 6.44
C ASP A 35 2.44 -26.71 6.56
N THR A 36 2.47 -27.44 5.44
CA THR A 36 2.86 -28.86 5.43
C THR A 36 4.35 -29.10 5.67
N ALA A 37 5.19 -28.07 5.53
CA ALA A 37 6.64 -28.14 5.71
C ALA A 37 7.09 -27.74 7.13
N ASN A 38 6.17 -27.44 8.05
CA ASN A 38 6.44 -26.88 9.37
C ASN A 38 7.28 -27.80 10.31
N ASP A 39 7.44 -29.07 9.96
CA ASP A 39 8.28 -30.06 10.66
C ASP A 39 9.73 -30.16 10.10
N LEU A 40 10.07 -29.41 9.05
CA LEU A 40 11.45 -29.34 8.57
C LEU A 40 12.25 -28.31 9.39
N GLU A 41 13.43 -28.70 9.87
CA GLU A 41 14.40 -27.74 10.39
C GLU A 41 14.79 -26.75 9.28
N LEU A 42 14.22 -25.54 9.34
CA LEU A 42 14.58 -24.46 8.45
C LEU A 42 16.02 -24.02 8.73
N ASP A 43 16.87 -24.13 7.73
CA ASP A 43 18.22 -23.59 7.76
C ASP A 43 18.22 -22.04 7.69
N GLU A 44 19.41 -21.47 7.88
CA GLU A 44 19.57 -20.01 7.94
C GLU A 44 19.27 -19.33 6.59
N GLU A 45 19.53 -20.02 5.47
CA GLU A 45 19.22 -19.52 4.13
C GLU A 45 17.70 -19.41 3.94
N CYS A 46 16.94 -20.45 4.31
CA CYS A 46 15.49 -20.47 4.26
C CYS A 46 14.87 -19.36 5.13
N ARG A 47 15.41 -19.11 6.33
CA ARG A 47 14.96 -18.01 7.20
C ARG A 47 15.20 -16.65 6.54
N GLY A 48 16.37 -16.44 5.95
CA GLY A 48 16.68 -15.23 5.19
C GLY A 48 15.71 -15.01 4.02
N MET A 49 15.32 -16.07 3.31
CA MET A 49 14.31 -16.00 2.25
C MET A 49 12.91 -15.67 2.77
N LEU A 50 12.52 -16.19 3.94
CA LEU A 50 11.25 -15.87 4.60
C LEU A 50 11.19 -14.41 5.04
N ASP A 51 12.28 -13.87 5.59
CA ASP A 51 12.38 -12.45 5.94
C ASP A 51 12.29 -11.54 4.72
N ALA A 52 12.95 -11.91 3.62
CA ALA A 52 12.83 -11.20 2.35
C ALA A 52 11.38 -11.24 1.82
N ALA A 53 10.71 -12.39 1.90
CA ALA A 53 9.31 -12.53 1.52
C ALA A 53 8.40 -11.66 2.39
N ARG A 54 8.62 -11.62 3.70
CA ARG A 54 7.86 -10.75 4.62
C ARG A 54 7.98 -9.28 4.24
N ARG A 55 9.21 -8.81 3.94
CA ARG A 55 9.44 -7.42 3.49
C ARG A 55 8.74 -7.10 2.18
N LEU A 56 8.79 -8.01 1.20
CA LEU A 56 8.07 -7.83 -0.07
C LEU A 56 6.56 -7.79 0.11
N ASN A 57 5.99 -8.63 0.96
CA ASN A 57 4.55 -8.62 1.25
C ASN A 57 4.10 -7.32 1.93
N GLU A 58 4.93 -6.77 2.80
CA GLU A 58 4.67 -5.46 3.42
C GLU A 58 4.64 -4.34 2.37
N VAL A 59 5.56 -4.35 1.40
CA VAL A 59 5.54 -3.42 0.27
C VAL A 59 4.26 -3.59 -0.55
N ASN A 60 3.84 -4.82 -0.85
CA ASN A 60 2.59 -5.06 -1.60
C ASN A 60 1.37 -4.54 -0.85
N ARG A 61 1.34 -4.70 0.49
CA ARG A 61 0.31 -4.12 1.37
C ARG A 61 0.28 -2.59 1.25
N GLN A 62 1.43 -1.94 1.30
CA GLN A 62 1.55 -0.49 1.17
C GLN A 62 1.06 0.01 -0.19
N VAL A 63 1.47 -0.63 -1.28
CA VAL A 63 1.03 -0.26 -2.64
C VAL A 63 -0.49 -0.39 -2.78
N ARG A 64 -1.08 -1.51 -2.33
CA ARG A 64 -2.53 -1.70 -2.36
C ARG A 64 -3.27 -0.61 -1.57
N ASN A 65 -2.78 -0.26 -0.39
CA ASN A 65 -3.37 0.80 0.44
C ASN A 65 -3.27 2.17 -0.22
N LEU A 66 -2.15 2.49 -0.87
CA LEU A 66 -1.97 3.74 -1.61
C LEU A 66 -2.92 3.83 -2.80
N ILE A 67 -3.10 2.74 -3.55
CA ILE A 67 -4.07 2.69 -4.65
C ILE A 67 -5.49 2.93 -4.12
N ALA A 68 -5.89 2.25 -3.05
CA ALA A 68 -7.21 2.43 -2.44
C ALA A 68 -7.44 3.88 -1.95
N ALA A 69 -6.44 4.49 -1.32
CA ALA A 69 -6.50 5.88 -0.88
C ALA A 69 -6.63 6.84 -2.07
N ASN A 70 -5.90 6.59 -3.17
CA ASN A 70 -5.98 7.41 -4.38
C ASN A 70 -7.36 7.34 -5.05
N VAL A 71 -7.91 6.13 -5.17
CA VAL A 71 -9.26 5.93 -5.72
C VAL A 71 -10.31 6.61 -4.85
N SER A 72 -10.24 6.45 -3.53
CA SER A 72 -11.16 7.09 -2.58
C SER A 72 -11.13 8.61 -2.70
N ALA A 73 -9.94 9.22 -2.70
CA ALA A 73 -9.78 10.66 -2.83
C ALA A 73 -10.37 11.21 -4.14
N ARG A 74 -10.28 10.46 -5.25
CA ARG A 74 -10.88 10.85 -6.54
C ARG A 74 -12.40 10.75 -6.51
N LEU A 75 -12.95 9.69 -5.89
CA LEU A 75 -14.39 9.54 -5.72
C LEU A 75 -14.95 10.66 -4.84
N ASP A 76 -14.28 10.99 -3.73
CA ASP A 76 -14.66 12.09 -2.84
C ASP A 76 -14.69 13.44 -3.57
N ALA A 77 -13.70 13.70 -4.44
CA ALA A 77 -13.65 14.89 -5.28
C ALA A 77 -14.80 14.96 -6.30
N LEU A 78 -15.20 13.83 -6.89
CA LEU A 78 -16.31 13.76 -7.85
C LEU A 78 -17.68 13.89 -7.17
N MET A 79 -17.83 13.35 -5.95
CA MET A 79 -19.07 13.44 -5.18
C MET A 79 -19.26 14.81 -4.51
N GLY A 80 -18.32 15.74 -4.68
CA GLY A 80 -18.40 17.08 -4.10
C GLY A 80 -18.32 17.08 -2.57
N SER A 81 -17.73 16.04 -1.97
CA SER A 81 -17.51 16.01 -0.53
C SER A 81 -16.65 17.22 -0.16
N PRO A 82 -17.04 18.04 0.84
CA PRO A 82 -16.31 19.25 1.14
C PRO A 82 -14.89 18.85 1.51
N ALA A 83 -13.91 19.42 0.80
CA ALA A 83 -12.51 19.35 1.20
C ALA A 83 -12.39 20.00 2.59
N LEU A 84 -12.61 19.20 3.63
CA LEU A 84 -12.44 19.63 5.00
C LEU A 84 -10.95 19.86 5.18
N TYR A 85 -10.62 21.14 5.23
CA TYR A 85 -9.31 21.75 5.49
C TYR A 85 -8.42 22.06 4.28
N ARG A 86 -8.80 23.12 3.54
CA ARG A 86 -7.83 23.97 2.83
C ARG A 86 -7.31 25.04 3.80
N ALA A 87 -6.29 24.72 4.60
CA ALA A 87 -5.51 25.76 5.26
C ALA A 87 -4.71 26.55 4.20
N GLY A 88 -5.14 27.79 3.97
CA GLY A 88 -4.24 28.90 3.71
C GLY A 88 -3.50 28.90 2.37
N GLY A 89 -4.22 28.87 1.25
CA GLY A 89 -3.73 29.53 0.04
C GLY A 89 -3.78 31.04 0.24
N GLY A 90 -2.65 31.64 0.61
CA GLY A 90 -2.54 33.08 0.78
C GLY A 90 -1.10 33.55 0.87
N LYS A 91 -0.43 33.70 -0.28
CA LYS A 91 0.67 34.66 -0.40
C LYS A 91 0.06 36.05 -0.21
N GLY A 92 -0.04 36.48 1.04
CA GLY A 92 -0.75 37.70 1.41
C GLY A 92 -1.00 37.83 2.92
N ALA A 93 -0.09 37.35 3.78
CA ALA A 93 -0.07 37.73 5.19
C ALA A 93 0.59 39.12 5.35
N ALA A 94 0.14 40.07 4.55
CA ALA A 94 0.58 41.45 4.59
C ALA A 94 -0.64 42.31 4.98
N TYR A 95 -0.54 42.96 6.14
CA TYR A 95 -1.38 44.06 6.61
C TYR A 95 -2.79 43.71 7.11
N ALA A 96 -2.91 43.16 8.33
CA ALA A 96 -4.15 43.29 9.12
C ALA A 96 -3.93 43.02 10.63
N TYR A 97 -3.04 43.79 11.28
CA TYR A 97 -3.23 44.11 12.71
C TYR A 97 -2.55 45.44 13.03
N ALA A 98 -3.10 46.53 12.50
CA ALA A 98 -2.90 47.87 13.01
C ALA A 98 -4.26 48.35 13.55
N GLY A 99 -4.31 48.68 14.84
CA GLY A 99 -5.42 49.40 15.45
C GLY A 99 -6.25 48.59 16.44
N GLY A 100 -5.83 48.61 17.71
CA GLY A 100 -6.75 48.26 18.81
C GLY A 100 -6.07 47.79 20.09
N ARG A 101 -5.48 48.73 20.86
CA ARG A 101 -5.48 48.83 22.34
C ARG A 101 -4.22 49.52 22.88
N ALA A 102 -4.37 50.79 23.28
CA ALA A 102 -4.00 51.39 24.57
C ALA A 102 -4.34 52.88 24.50
#